data_AF-A0A6S6TX47-F1
#
_entry.id   AF-A0A6S6TX47-F1
#
_cell.length_a   1.000
_cell.length_b   1.000
_cell.length_c   1.000
_cell.angle_alpha   90.00
_cell.angle_beta   90.00
_cell.angle_gamma   90.00
#
_symmetry.space_group_name_H-M   'P 1'
#
loop_
_entity.id
_entity.type
_entity.pdbx_description
1 polymer ?
#
loop_
_entity_poly.entity_id
_entity_poly.type
_entity_poly.pdbx_seq_one_letter_code
_entity_poly.pdbx_strand_id
1 'polypeptide(L)'
;MPKVQTSLRLEEETFNEAKVILKSLGMNFTEAVNVFTSMVVQERGLPFDVKLPNDETIKAMQEVDEGKGETVDFNTFLKESEAYAKTL
;
A
#
# COMPACT_ATOMS: atom_id res chain seq x y z
N MET A 1 -6.26 -28.53 -8.84
CA MET A 1 -6.58 -27.97 -7.51
C MET A 1 -8.09 -27.91 -7.37
N PRO A 2 -8.66 -28.33 -6.22
CA PRO A 2 -10.10 -28.19 -5.99
C PRO A 2 -10.49 -26.70 -6.00
N LYS A 3 -11.62 -26.38 -6.63
CA LYS A 3 -12.20 -25.04 -6.62
C LYS A 3 -13.24 -24.96 -5.51
N VAL A 4 -13.25 -23.86 -4.77
CA VAL A 4 -14.26 -23.57 -3.75
C VAL A 4 -15.24 -22.54 -4.31
N GLN A 5 -16.54 -22.78 -4.15
CA GLN A 5 -17.56 -21.81 -4.50
C GLN A 5 -17.68 -20.78 -3.37
N THR A 6 -17.50 -19.50 -3.69
CA THR A 6 -17.59 -18.38 -2.75
C THR A 6 -18.68 -17.41 -3.19
N SER A 7 -19.55 -17.00 -2.26
CA SER A 7 -20.56 -15.97 -2.49
C SER A 7 -20.07 -14.62 -1.96
N LEU A 8 -20.22 -13.57 -2.76
CA LEU A 8 -19.84 -12.20 -2.39
C LEU A 8 -21.08 -11.31 -2.39
N ARG A 9 -21.19 -10.42 -1.41
CA ARG A 9 -22.18 -9.34 -1.39
C ARG A 9 -21.47 -8.04 -1.73
N LEU A 10 -21.93 -7.37 -2.76
CA LEU A 10 -21.33 -6.16 -3.33
C LEU A 10 -22.46 -5.20 -3.70
N GLU A 11 -22.16 -3.91 -3.69
CA GLU A 11 -23.06 -2.91 -4.24
C GLU A 11 -23.16 -3.07 -5.76
N GLU A 12 -24.38 -3.00 -6.29
CA GLU A 12 -24.66 -3.28 -7.71
C GLU A 12 -23.93 -2.29 -8.64
N GLU A 13 -23.93 -1.01 -8.28
CA GLU A 13 -23.26 0.04 -9.05
C GLU A 13 -21.76 -0.22 -9.16
N THR A 14 -21.08 -0.43 -8.03
CA THR A 14 -19.65 -0.73 -7.99
C THR A 14 -19.31 -2.02 -8.74
N PHE A 15 -20.14 -3.05 -8.64
CA PHE A 15 -19.94 -4.31 -9.37
C PHE A 15 -20.03 -4.12 -10.88
N ASN A 16 -21.00 -3.33 -11.35
CA ASN A 16 -21.17 -3.05 -12.77
C ASN A 16 -20.02 -2.22 -13.32
N GLU A 17 -19.59 -1.19 -12.58
CA GLU A 17 -18.43 -0.37 -12.96
C GLU A 17 -17.15 -1.21 -13.04
N ALA A 18 -16.86 -2.01 -12.01
CA ALA A 18 -15.70 -2.89 -11.98
C ALA A 18 -15.69 -3.85 -13.18
N LYS A 19 -16.85 -4.39 -13.58
CA LYS A 19 -16.94 -5.28 -14.76
C LYS A 19 -16.58 -4.56 -16.06
N VAL A 20 -16.98 -3.30 -16.23
CA VAL A 20 -16.64 -2.52 -17.43
C VAL A 20 -15.12 -2.30 -17.49
N ILE A 21 -14.52 -1.90 -16.37
CA ILE A 21 -13.08 -1.67 -16.26
C ILE A 21 -12.31 -2.96 -16.52
N LEU A 22 -12.63 -4.05 -15.83
CA LEU A 22 -11.95 -5.34 -16.00
C LEU A 22 -12.08 -5.89 -17.41
N LYS A 23 -13.25 -5.72 -18.04
CA LYS A 23 -13.45 -6.13 -19.44
C LYS A 23 -12.54 -5.37 -20.41
N SER A 24 -12.28 -4.08 -20.15
CA SER A 24 -11.31 -3.30 -20.94
C SER A 24 -9.88 -3.83 -20.81
N LEU A 25 -9.57 -4.49 -19.69
CA LEU A 25 -8.30 -5.18 -19.42
C LEU A 25 -8.29 -6.64 -19.90
N GLY A 26 -9.36 -7.10 -20.57
CA GLY A 26 -9.47 -8.48 -21.05
C GLY A 26 -9.74 -9.51 -19.95
N MET A 27 -10.25 -9.07 -18.80
CA MET A 27 -10.45 -9.89 -17.60
C MET A 27 -11.91 -9.88 -17.15
N ASN A 28 -12.40 -11.00 -16.62
CA ASN A 28 -13.70 -11.06 -15.95
C ASN A 28 -13.55 -10.87 -14.43
N PHE A 29 -14.67 -10.63 -13.75
CA PHE A 29 -14.66 -10.38 -12.30
C PHE A 29 -14.08 -11.55 -11.49
N THR A 30 -14.40 -12.79 -11.88
CA THR A 30 -13.90 -14.00 -11.20
C THR A 30 -12.38 -14.13 -11.33
N GLU A 31 -11.82 -13.82 -12.50
CA GLU A 31 -10.37 -13.79 -12.72
C GLU A 31 -9.71 -12.74 -11.83
N ALA A 32 -10.28 -11.54 -11.75
CA ALA A 32 -9.77 -10.48 -10.87
C ALA A 32 -9.76 -10.90 -9.39
N VAL A 33 -10.82 -11.56 -8.91
CA VAL A 33 -10.88 -12.09 -7.54
C VAL A 33 -9.82 -13.17 -7.30
N ASN A 34 -9.56 -14.03 -8.28
CA ASN A 34 -8.49 -15.04 -8.16
C ASN A 34 -7.10 -14.39 -8.10
N VAL A 35 -6.85 -13.38 -8.94
CA VAL A 35 -5.59 -12.61 -8.93
C VAL A 35 -5.42 -11.90 -7.58
N PHE A 36 -6.45 -11.21 -7.11
CA PHE A 36 -6.46 -10.57 -5.79
C PHE A 36 -6.09 -11.55 -4.67
N THR A 37 -6.72 -12.73 -4.66
CA THR A 37 -6.47 -13.77 -3.65
C THR A 37 -5.03 -14.30 -3.75
N SER A 38 -4.51 -14.47 -4.96
CA SER A 38 -3.12 -14.88 -5.19
C SER A 38 -2.13 -13.84 -4.66
N MET A 39 -2.39 -12.56 -4.90
CA MET A 39 -1.53 -11.48 -4.40
C MET A 39 -1.53 -11.41 -2.87
N VAL A 40 -2.69 -11.62 -2.22
CA VAL A 40 -2.77 -11.69 -0.75
C VAL A 40 -1.86 -12.78 -0.19
N VAL A 41 -1.84 -13.95 -0.83
CA VAL A 41 -0.99 -15.08 -0.41
C VAL A 41 0.49 -14.77 -0.64
N GLN A 42 0.82 -14.17 -1.79
CA GLN A 42 2.19 -13.85 -2.17
C GLN A 42 2.83 -12.80 -1.26
N GLU A 43 2.10 -11.71 -0.99
CA GLU A 43 2.57 -10.59 -0.17
C GLU A 43 2.42 -10.85 1.33
N ARG A 44 1.74 -11.95 1.73
CA ARG A 44 1.34 -12.23 3.12
C ARG A 44 0.65 -11.02 3.78
N GLY A 45 -0.15 -10.31 3.00
CA GLY A 45 -0.70 -9.01 3.36
C GLY A 45 -1.74 -8.52 2.37
N LEU A 46 -2.14 -7.26 2.47
CA LEU A 46 -3.03 -6.66 1.49
C LEU A 46 -2.26 -6.35 0.20
N PRO A 47 -2.83 -6.61 -0.99
CA PRO A 47 -2.13 -6.48 -2.27
C PRO A 47 -2.14 -5.04 -2.80
N PHE A 48 -2.28 -4.09 -1.89
CA PHE A 48 -2.24 -2.66 -2.13
C PHE A 48 -1.71 -1.99 -0.86
N ASP A 49 -0.99 -0.89 -1.04
CA ASP A 49 -0.50 -0.11 0.10
C ASP A 49 -1.67 0.43 0.90
N VAL A 50 -1.77 0.02 2.17
CA VAL A 50 -2.73 0.60 3.12
C VAL A 50 -2.18 1.96 3.55
N LYS A 51 -2.36 2.97 2.71
CA LYS A 51 -2.06 4.36 3.06
C LYS A 51 -3.22 4.91 3.90
N LEU A 52 -3.26 4.57 5.19
CA LEU A 52 -3.76 5.57 6.12
C LEU A 52 -2.69 6.67 6.14
N PRO A 53 -3.01 7.93 5.85
CA PRO A 53 -2.15 9.02 6.26
C PRO A 53 -2.01 8.89 7.78
N ASN A 54 -0.89 8.38 8.27
CA ASN A 54 -0.58 8.46 9.68
C ASN A 54 -0.41 9.95 9.98
N ASP A 55 -1.09 10.42 11.02
CA ASP A 55 -1.02 11.82 11.45
C ASP A 55 0.43 12.28 11.64
N GLU A 56 1.32 11.35 11.97
CA GLU A 56 2.77 11.56 12.06
C GLU A 56 3.42 11.95 10.73
N THR A 57 3.08 11.30 9.59
CA THR A 57 3.64 11.70 8.28
C THR A 57 3.04 13.01 7.80
N ILE A 58 1.74 13.26 8.06
CA ILE A 58 1.14 14.57 7.78
C ILE A 58 1.85 15.67 8.59
N LYS A 59 2.08 15.44 9.89
CA LYS A 59 2.81 16.37 10.76
C LYS A 59 4.26 16.57 10.31
N ALA A 60 4.97 15.50 9.96
CA ALA A 60 6.34 15.61 9.48
C ALA A 60 6.42 16.43 8.17
N MET A 61 5.47 16.23 7.25
CA MET A 61 5.38 17.04 6.02
C MET A 61 5.04 18.50 6.35
N GLN A 62 4.12 18.75 7.28
CA GLN A 62 3.78 20.11 7.73
C GLN A 62 4.94 20.81 8.45
N GLU A 63 5.71 20.10 9.29
CA GLU A 63 6.87 20.65 10.00
C GLU A 63 7.99 21.06 9.04
N VAL A 64 8.18 20.31 7.96
CA VAL A 64 9.12 20.66 6.89
C VAL A 64 8.62 21.88 6.10
N ASP A 65 7.33 21.90 5.72
CA ASP A 65 6.72 23.03 5.00
C ASP A 65 6.71 24.33 5.83
N GLU A 66 6.60 24.21 7.16
CA GLU A 66 6.67 25.32 8.12
C GLU A 66 8.11 25.72 8.49
N GLY A 67 9.13 25.04 7.94
CA GLY A 67 10.54 25.34 8.19
C GLY A 67 11.02 24.97 9.60
N LYS A 68 10.33 24.06 10.28
CA LYS A 68 10.68 23.53 11.62
C LYS A 68 11.50 22.23 11.56
N GLY A 69 11.80 21.74 10.37
CA GLY A 69 12.68 20.59 10.19
C GLY A 69 14.11 20.86 10.70
N GLU A 70 14.71 19.89 11.37
CA GLU A 70 16.10 19.98 11.79
C GLU A 70 17.02 19.89 10.56
N THR A 71 17.72 20.98 10.26
CA THR A 71 18.76 20.98 9.22
C THR A 71 20.05 20.45 9.82
N VAL A 72 20.36 19.20 9.56
CA VAL A 72 21.68 18.63 9.88
C VAL A 72 22.59 18.71 8.66
N ASP A 73 23.85 19.07 8.88
CA ASP A 73 24.86 19.03 7.84
C ASP A 73 25.18 17.57 7.48
N PHE A 74 25.49 17.33 6.20
CA PHE A 74 25.71 15.98 5.67
C PHE A 74 26.81 15.20 6.42
N ASN A 75 27.83 15.90 6.94
CA ASN A 75 28.92 15.28 7.69
C ASN A 75 28.50 14.86 9.10
N THR A 76 27.59 15.57 9.74
CA THR A 76 27.02 15.20 11.04
C THR A 76 26.07 14.03 10.92
N PHE A 77 25.20 14.03 9.88
CA PHE A 77 24.31 12.89 9.59
C PHE A 77 25.08 11.58 9.39
N LEU A 78 26.20 11.62 8.65
CA LEU A 78 27.03 10.43 8.43
C LEU A 78 27.60 9.88 9.74
N LYS A 79 28.11 10.74 10.63
CA LYS A 79 28.65 10.32 11.94
C LYS A 79 27.59 9.69 12.84
N GLU A 80 26.37 10.22 12.82
CA GLU A 80 25.24 9.70 13.61
C GLU A 80 24.77 8.34 13.07
N SER A 81 24.75 8.16 11.74
CA SER A 81 24.39 6.88 11.11
C SER A 81 25.40 5.76 11.40
N GLU A 82 26.70 6.09 11.40
CA GLU A 82 27.78 5.15 11.72
C GLU A 82 27.77 4.75 13.20
N ALA A 83 27.42 5.67 14.10
CA ALA A 83 27.29 5.39 15.52
C ALA A 83 26.15 4.41 15.81
N TYR A 84 25.01 4.56 15.13
CA TYR A 84 23.85 3.67 15.29
C TYR A 84 24.11 2.26 14.74
N ALA A 85 24.81 2.16 13.61
CA ALA A 85 25.19 0.86 13.02
C ALA A 85 26.16 0.05 13.89
N LYS A 86 26.90 0.71 14.80
CA LYS A 86 27.91 0.09 15.68
C LYS A 86 27.36 -0.37 17.03
N THR A 87 26.10 -0.04 17.32
CA THR A 87 25.38 -0.44 18.54
C THR A 87 24.49 -1.67 18.36
N LEU A 88 24.44 -2.24 17.14
CA LEU A 88 23.93 -3.58 16.81
C LEU A 88 25.08 -4.59 16.79
#